data_AF-K1RN02-F1
#
_entry.id   AF-K1RN02-F1
#
_cell.length_a   1.000
_cell.length_b   1.000
_cell.length_c   1.000
_cell.angle_alpha   90.00
_cell.angle_beta   90.00
_cell.angle_gamma   90.00
#
_symmetry.space_group_name_H-M   'P 1'
#
loop_
_entity.id
_entity.type
_entity.pdbx_description
1 polymer ?
#
loop_
_entity_poly.entity_id
_entity_poly.type
_entity_poly.pdbx_seq_one_letter_code
_entity_poly.pdbx_strand_id
1 'polypeptide(L)'
;MQSDLNPLAEAWVLSCHPDGPSYLPDGTMLADYLAAHPEAAGTDCKKFEMFPVLTKFIDAKNNISIQVHPSNEYALEHEHQYGKTEMWYVLDCEPGAFLYYGFDHEISREELEERIRNNTLTEVLNAVPVKKGD
;
A
#
# COMPACT_ATOMS: atom_id res chain seq x y z
N MET A 1 6.69 -6.87 -18.44
CA MET A 1 8.09 -6.50 -18.10
C MET A 1 8.45 -7.34 -16.89
N GLN A 2 9.53 -8.13 -16.94
CA GLN A 2 9.94 -8.99 -15.83
C GLN A 2 11.31 -8.53 -15.33
N SER A 3 11.46 -8.39 -14.01
CA SER A 3 12.74 -8.07 -13.39
C SER A 3 13.67 -9.29 -13.37
N ASP A 4 14.98 -9.06 -13.39
CA ASP A 4 15.98 -10.11 -13.16
C ASP A 4 16.08 -10.53 -11.67
N LEU A 5 15.45 -9.77 -10.76
CA LEU A 5 15.32 -10.11 -9.34
C LEU A 5 14.16 -11.09 -9.12
N ASN A 6 14.40 -12.20 -8.42
CA ASN A 6 13.37 -13.21 -8.15
C ASN A 6 13.52 -13.87 -6.75
N PRO A 7 12.59 -13.64 -5.81
CA PRO A 7 11.38 -12.83 -5.98
C PRO A 7 11.65 -11.32 -5.89
N LEU A 8 10.94 -10.52 -6.70
CA LEU A 8 10.76 -9.09 -6.51
C LEU A 8 9.29 -8.83 -6.22
N ALA A 9 8.94 -8.53 -4.98
CA ALA A 9 7.54 -8.32 -4.59
C ALA A 9 7.12 -6.85 -4.69
N GLU A 10 8.00 -5.93 -4.29
CA GLU A 10 7.71 -4.50 -4.31
C GLU A 10 8.91 -3.71 -4.84
N ALA A 11 8.64 -2.65 -5.60
CA ALA A 11 9.60 -1.61 -5.90
C ALA A 11 9.05 -0.27 -5.40
N TRP A 12 9.72 0.35 -4.43
CA TRP A 12 9.31 1.63 -3.87
C TRP A 12 9.92 2.75 -4.70
N VAL A 13 9.07 3.60 -5.26
CA VAL A 13 9.46 4.61 -6.25
C VAL A 13 9.04 5.98 -5.74
N LEU A 14 9.96 6.94 -5.75
CA LEU A 14 9.78 8.26 -5.14
C LEU A 14 9.43 8.17 -3.64
N SER A 15 10.09 7.25 -2.94
CA SER A 15 9.87 7.02 -1.51
C SER A 15 10.77 7.91 -0.66
N CYS A 16 10.17 8.59 0.32
CA CYS A 16 10.86 9.26 1.41
C CYS A 16 10.81 8.46 2.72
N HIS A 17 10.28 7.24 2.69
CA HIS A 17 10.14 6.41 3.89
C HIS A 17 11.51 5.85 4.31
N PRO A 18 11.87 5.88 5.61
CA PRO A 18 13.20 5.51 6.08
C PRO A 18 13.60 4.05 5.79
N ASP A 19 12.64 3.12 5.77
CA ASP A 19 12.90 1.69 5.48
C ASP A 19 13.15 1.39 4.00
N GLY A 20 12.86 2.33 3.11
CA GLY A 20 13.02 2.14 1.67
C GLY A 20 13.14 3.49 0.95
N PRO A 21 14.18 4.28 1.22
CA PRO A 21 14.34 5.60 0.62
C PRO A 21 14.72 5.48 -0.86
N SER A 22 14.21 6.41 -1.66
CA SER A 22 14.68 6.63 -3.03
C SER A 22 15.83 7.63 -3.07
N TYR A 23 16.66 7.51 -4.10
CA TYR A 23 17.84 8.34 -4.31
C TYR A 23 17.79 9.01 -5.69
N LEU A 24 18.30 10.24 -5.76
CA LEU A 24 18.57 10.94 -7.01
C LEU A 24 19.80 10.31 -7.71
N PRO A 25 20.03 10.59 -9.01
CA PRO A 25 21.17 10.04 -9.74
C PRO A 25 22.54 10.35 -9.15
N ASP A 26 22.67 11.43 -8.37
CA ASP A 26 23.89 11.83 -7.68
C ASP A 26 24.06 11.17 -6.29
N GLY A 27 23.12 10.32 -5.88
CA GLY A 27 23.11 9.63 -4.59
C GLY A 27 22.45 10.41 -3.45
N THR A 28 21.96 11.62 -3.70
CA THR A 28 21.19 12.38 -2.69
C THR A 28 19.90 11.64 -2.35
N MET A 29 19.56 11.51 -1.07
CA MET A 29 18.28 10.92 -0.67
C MET A 29 17.13 11.87 -1.05
N LEU A 30 16.05 11.32 -1.60
CA LEU A 30 14.90 12.13 -2.02
C LEU A 30 14.32 12.96 -0.88
N ALA A 31 14.28 12.40 0.34
CA ALA A 31 13.82 13.13 1.52
C ALA A 31 14.69 14.37 1.82
N ASP A 32 16.02 14.25 1.72
CA ASP A 32 16.94 15.37 1.94
C ASP A 32 16.79 16.44 0.85
N TYR A 33 16.62 16.00 -0.41
CA TYR A 33 16.35 16.91 -1.52
C TYR A 33 15.05 17.69 -1.31
N LEU A 34 13.96 17.03 -0.93
CA LEU A 34 12.67 17.70 -0.66
C LEU A 34 12.72 18.61 0.58
N ALA A 35 13.55 18.29 1.58
CA ALA A 35 13.77 19.18 2.72
C ALA A 35 14.49 20.48 2.31
N ALA A 36 15.47 20.38 1.39
CA ALA A 36 16.18 21.55 0.84
C ALA A 36 15.35 22.31 -0.21
N HIS A 37 14.45 21.63 -0.91
CA HIS A 37 13.64 22.14 -2.03
C HIS A 37 12.15 21.82 -1.85
N PRO A 38 11.48 22.35 -0.80
CA PRO A 38 10.09 22.01 -0.49
C PRO A 38 9.10 22.38 -1.60
N GLU A 39 9.44 23.32 -2.49
CA GLU A 39 8.66 23.65 -3.67
C GLU A 39 8.57 22.51 -4.69
N ALA A 40 9.55 21.60 -4.72
CA ALA A 40 9.56 20.46 -5.63
C ALA A 40 8.48 19.41 -5.31
N ALA A 41 7.99 19.39 -4.06
CA ALA A 41 6.90 18.52 -3.64
C ALA A 41 5.52 19.02 -4.12
N GLY A 42 5.43 20.24 -4.65
CA GLY A 42 4.15 20.89 -4.98
C GLY A 42 3.51 21.61 -3.80
N THR A 43 2.48 22.41 -4.08
CA THR A 43 1.90 23.34 -3.09
C THR A 43 1.04 22.66 -2.03
N ASP A 44 0.38 21.56 -2.37
CA ASP A 44 -0.54 20.87 -1.46
C ASP A 44 0.20 20.01 -0.41
N CYS A 45 1.46 19.66 -0.67
CA CYS A 45 2.30 18.90 0.27
C CYS A 45 2.72 19.71 1.50
N LYS A 46 2.65 21.05 1.45
CA LYS A 46 3.08 21.94 2.55
C LYS A 46 2.29 21.78 3.85
N LYS A 47 1.12 21.14 3.80
CA LYS A 47 0.27 20.89 4.97
C LYS A 47 0.71 19.65 5.78
N PHE A 48 1.67 18.88 5.28
CA PHE A 48 2.17 17.67 5.92
C PHE A 48 3.60 17.89 6.42
N GLU A 49 3.92 17.29 7.58
CA GLU A 49 5.27 17.35 8.16
C GLU A 49 6.26 16.46 7.39
N MET A 50 5.77 15.32 6.88
CA MET A 50 6.51 14.39 6.05
C MET A 50 5.92 14.36 4.63
N PHE A 51 6.71 13.92 3.66
CA PHE A 51 6.22 13.72 2.30
C PHE A 51 5.04 12.72 2.30
N PRO A 52 3.85 13.09 1.78
CA PRO A 52 2.59 12.44 2.17
C PRO A 52 2.23 11.19 1.36
N VAL A 53 3.06 10.80 0.39
CA VAL A 53 2.75 9.68 -0.52
C VAL A 53 3.90 8.70 -0.60
N LEU A 54 3.55 7.42 -0.70
CA LEU A 54 4.45 6.33 -1.04
C LEU A 54 3.89 5.63 -2.28
N THR A 55 4.67 5.60 -3.36
CA THR A 55 4.29 4.90 -4.58
C THR A 55 5.07 3.61 -4.70
N LYS A 56 4.37 2.53 -5.07
CA LYS A 56 4.97 1.21 -5.24
C LYS A 56 4.49 0.57 -6.54
N PHE A 57 5.39 -0.16 -7.18
CA PHE A 57 4.99 -1.29 -8.03
C PHE A 57 4.91 -2.53 -7.14
N ILE A 58 3.84 -3.30 -7.26
CA ILE A 58 3.62 -4.54 -6.52
C ILE A 58 3.42 -5.68 -7.52
N ASP A 59 4.23 -6.73 -7.40
CA ASP A 59 4.07 -7.98 -8.15
C ASP A 59 3.38 -9.03 -7.27
N ALA A 60 2.05 -9.10 -7.39
CA ALA A 60 1.21 -10.02 -6.63
C ALA A 60 1.17 -11.43 -7.26
N LYS A 61 2.35 -12.02 -7.50
CA LYS A 61 2.48 -13.36 -8.11
C LYS A 61 1.83 -14.48 -7.27
N ASN A 62 1.79 -14.30 -5.95
CA ASN A 62 1.04 -15.13 -5.01
C ASN A 62 0.05 -14.25 -4.24
N ASN A 63 -0.92 -14.88 -3.59
CA ASN A 63 -1.84 -14.19 -2.68
C ASN A 63 -1.06 -13.44 -1.60
N ILE A 64 -1.32 -12.14 -1.48
CA ILE A 64 -0.83 -11.30 -0.37
C ILE A 64 -1.68 -11.53 0.88
N SER A 65 -1.16 -11.13 2.04
CA SER A 65 -1.89 -11.23 3.31
C SER A 65 -3.21 -10.46 3.28
N ILE A 66 -4.25 -11.02 3.90
CA ILE A 66 -5.44 -10.25 4.28
C ILE A 66 -5.02 -9.24 5.35
N GLN A 67 -5.27 -7.96 5.08
CA GLN A 67 -4.76 -6.85 5.89
C GLN A 67 -5.78 -5.73 6.03
N VAL A 68 -5.66 -4.97 7.11
CA VAL A 68 -6.35 -3.69 7.32
C VAL A 68 -5.33 -2.65 7.71
N HIS A 69 -5.50 -1.43 7.22
CA HIS A 69 -4.63 -0.31 7.54
C HIS A 69 -5.32 0.66 8.51
N PRO A 70 -4.59 1.24 9.47
CA PRO A 70 -5.16 2.14 10.46
C PRO A 70 -5.53 3.50 9.84
N SER A 71 -6.49 4.18 10.46
CA SER A 71 -6.74 5.60 10.22
C SER A 71 -5.60 6.46 10.78
N ASN A 72 -5.58 7.75 10.43
CA ASN A 72 -4.60 8.68 10.98
C ASN A 72 -4.70 8.78 12.51
N GLU A 73 -5.92 8.82 13.05
CA GLU A 73 -6.15 8.93 14.49
C GLU A 73 -5.53 7.73 15.23
N TYR A 74 -5.80 6.52 14.75
CA TYR A 74 -5.28 5.30 15.36
C TYR A 74 -3.75 5.20 15.22
N ALA A 75 -3.22 5.47 14.02
CA ALA A 75 -1.79 5.36 13.73
C ALA A 75 -0.94 6.39 14.47
N LEU A 76 -1.41 7.63 14.62
CA LEU A 76 -0.68 8.66 15.36
C LEU A 76 -0.63 8.35 16.87
N GLU A 77 -1.71 7.76 17.41
CA GLU A 77 -1.77 7.35 18.80
C GLU A 77 -0.89 6.12 19.11
N HIS A 78 -0.87 5.11 18.22
CA HIS A 78 -0.26 3.81 18.52
C HIS A 78 1.07 3.54 17.79
N GLU A 79 1.26 4.08 16.60
CA GLU A 79 2.40 3.79 15.71
C GLU A 79 3.33 4.99 15.51
N HIS A 80 2.92 6.18 15.95
CA HIS A 80 3.62 7.45 15.74
C HIS A 80 3.91 7.75 14.26
N GLN A 81 3.03 7.28 13.38
CA GLN A 81 3.06 7.50 11.92
C GLN A 81 1.68 7.90 11.42
N TYR A 82 1.61 8.41 10.19
CA TYR A 82 0.33 8.62 9.52
C TYR A 82 -0.34 7.29 9.19
N GLY A 83 -1.67 7.30 9.15
CA GLY A 83 -2.46 6.18 8.68
C GLY A 83 -2.21 5.91 7.20
N LYS A 84 -2.67 4.75 6.72
CA LYS A 84 -2.39 4.29 5.36
C LYS A 84 -3.68 4.08 4.59
N THR A 85 -4.18 5.18 4.03
CA THR A 85 -5.14 5.10 2.91
C THR A 85 -4.37 4.82 1.63
N GLU A 86 -4.84 3.88 0.83
CA GLU A 86 -4.18 3.51 -0.42
C GLU A 86 -5.17 3.44 -1.58
N MET A 87 -4.60 3.44 -2.78
CA MET A 87 -5.33 3.18 -4.02
C MET A 87 -4.47 2.26 -4.89
N TRP A 88 -5.12 1.44 -5.69
CA TRP A 88 -4.44 0.56 -6.63
C TRP A 88 -4.84 0.91 -8.05
N TYR A 89 -3.88 0.81 -8.96
CA TYR A 89 -4.10 0.87 -10.39
C TYR A 89 -3.56 -0.42 -11.00
N VAL A 90 -4.42 -1.17 -11.69
CA VAL A 90 -4.09 -2.49 -12.21
C VAL A 90 -3.34 -2.32 -13.53
N LEU A 91 -2.00 -2.34 -13.46
CA LEU A 91 -1.15 -2.18 -14.64
C LEU A 91 -1.28 -3.34 -15.63
N ASP A 92 -1.39 -4.56 -15.11
CA ASP A 92 -1.61 -5.79 -15.86
C ASP A 92 -2.13 -6.89 -14.92
N CYS A 93 -2.81 -7.90 -15.46
CA CYS A 93 -3.27 -9.05 -14.67
C CYS A 93 -3.61 -10.26 -15.55
N GLU A 94 -3.50 -11.46 -14.98
CA GLU A 94 -3.92 -12.70 -15.65
C GLU A 94 -5.46 -12.79 -15.74
N PRO A 95 -6.01 -13.54 -16.72
CA PRO A 95 -7.45 -13.79 -16.79
C PRO A 95 -7.99 -14.41 -15.49
N GLY A 96 -9.05 -13.81 -14.95
CA GLY A 96 -9.66 -14.26 -13.69
C GLY A 96 -9.01 -13.68 -12.43
N ALA A 97 -8.08 -12.73 -12.56
CA ALA A 97 -7.56 -11.99 -11.42
C ALA A 97 -8.68 -11.22 -10.67
N PHE A 98 -8.52 -11.13 -9.36
CA PHE A 98 -9.45 -10.43 -8.47
C PHE A 98 -8.72 -9.82 -7.28
N LEU A 99 -9.37 -8.88 -6.60
CA LEU A 99 -8.95 -8.32 -5.31
C LEU A 99 -10.00 -8.65 -4.26
N TYR A 100 -9.57 -8.93 -3.04
CA TYR A 100 -10.48 -8.88 -1.89
C TYR A 100 -10.60 -7.43 -1.42
N TYR A 101 -11.82 -6.89 -1.43
CA TYR A 101 -12.10 -5.53 -0.96
C TYR A 101 -13.38 -5.51 -0.13
N GLY A 102 -13.21 -5.44 1.20
CA GLY A 102 -14.31 -5.50 2.17
C GLY A 102 -14.87 -6.91 2.35
N PHE A 103 -15.96 -6.99 3.12
CA PHE A 103 -16.75 -8.20 3.30
C PHE A 103 -17.88 -8.24 2.27
N ASP A 104 -18.32 -9.44 1.86
CA ASP A 104 -19.45 -9.61 0.94
C ASP A 104 -20.82 -9.37 1.60
N HIS A 105 -20.85 -9.33 2.94
CA HIS A 105 -21.94 -8.88 3.78
C HIS A 105 -21.41 -8.30 5.10
N GLU A 106 -22.26 -7.65 5.90
CA GLU A 106 -21.87 -7.22 7.25
C GLU A 106 -21.64 -8.44 8.15
N ILE A 107 -20.49 -8.48 8.82
CA ILE A 107 -20.15 -9.50 9.83
C ILE A 107 -19.93 -8.85 11.20
N SER A 108 -20.20 -9.59 12.27
CA SER A 108 -19.90 -9.12 13.62
C SER A 108 -18.41 -9.28 13.96
N ARG A 109 -17.97 -8.62 15.04
CA ARG A 109 -16.62 -8.80 15.58
C ARG A 109 -16.38 -10.24 16.04
N GLU A 110 -17.39 -10.85 16.65
CA GLU A 110 -17.33 -12.23 17.14
C GLU A 110 -17.16 -13.23 15.98
N GLU A 111 -17.90 -13.03 14.89
CA GLU A 111 -17.75 -13.84 13.67
C GLU A 111 -16.37 -13.65 13.03
N LEU A 112 -15.89 -12.41 12.93
CA LEU A 112 -14.54 -12.12 12.43
C LEU A 112 -13.48 -12.88 13.24
N GLU A 113 -13.55 -12.83 14.57
CA GLU A 113 -12.64 -13.56 15.45
C GLU A 113 -12.71 -15.08 15.26
N GLU A 114 -13.91 -15.64 15.16
CA GLU A 114 -14.11 -17.08 14.92
C GLU A 114 -13.51 -17.52 13.58
N ARG A 115 -13.78 -16.79 12.51
CA ARG A 115 -13.28 -17.09 11.17
C ARG A 115 -11.75 -16.98 11.07
N ILE A 116 -11.14 -16.02 11.76
CA ILE A 116 -9.68 -15.94 11.88
C ILE A 116 -9.13 -17.19 12.58
N ARG A 117 -9.71 -17.59 13.72
CA ARG A 117 -9.27 -18.79 14.47
C ARG A 117 -9.41 -20.08 13.67
N ASN A 118 -10.46 -20.17 12.86
CA ASN A 118 -10.77 -21.36 12.06
C ASN A 118 -10.17 -21.31 10.63
N ASN A 119 -9.48 -20.23 10.27
CA ASN A 119 -8.89 -20.00 8.94
C ASN A 119 -9.93 -20.03 7.79
N THR A 120 -11.13 -19.50 8.04
CA THR A 120 -12.26 -19.44 7.10
C THR A 120 -12.66 -18.00 6.72
N LEU A 121 -11.78 -17.03 6.96
CA LEU A 121 -12.07 -15.61 6.71
C LEU A 121 -12.35 -15.32 5.23
N THR A 122 -11.63 -15.98 4.30
CA THR A 122 -11.81 -15.76 2.86
C THR A 122 -13.18 -16.16 2.33
N GLU A 123 -13.97 -16.91 3.09
CA GLU A 123 -15.33 -17.31 2.72
C GLU A 123 -16.35 -16.17 2.79
N VAL A 124 -16.00 -15.05 3.43
CA VAL A 124 -16.88 -13.87 3.61
C VAL A 124 -16.22 -12.58 3.12
N LEU A 125 -15.13 -12.70 2.38
CA LEU A 125 -14.49 -11.55 1.73
C LEU A 125 -15.14 -11.31 0.37
N ASN A 126 -15.32 -10.04 0.03
CA ASN A 126 -15.83 -9.65 -1.28
C ASN A 126 -14.71 -9.74 -2.32
N ALA A 127 -14.75 -10.77 -3.17
CA ALA A 127 -13.85 -10.94 -4.31
C ALA A 127 -14.35 -10.13 -5.52
N VAL A 128 -13.60 -9.10 -5.89
CA VAL A 128 -13.92 -8.22 -7.01
C VAL A 128 -13.01 -8.56 -8.20
N PRO A 129 -13.54 -9.07 -9.32
CA PRO A 129 -12.75 -9.28 -10.53
C PRO A 129 -12.14 -7.97 -11.03
N VAL A 130 -10.89 -8.02 -11.49
CA VAL A 130 -10.19 -6.85 -12.02
C VAL A 130 -9.67 -7.10 -13.43
N LYS A 131 -9.42 -6.03 -14.16
CA LYS A 131 -8.75 -6.03 -15.46
C LYS A 131 -7.72 -4.92 -15.53
N LYS A 132 -6.84 -5.01 -16.52
CA LYS A 132 -5.90 -3.94 -16.85
C LYS A 132 -6.61 -2.58 -17.01
N GLY A 133 -6.10 -1.59 -16.29
CA GLY A 133 -6.58 -0.21 -16.32
C GLY A 133 -7.69 0.11 -15.32
N ASP A 134 -8.13 -0.86 -14.51
CA ASP A 134 -8.96 -0.59 -13.33
C ASP A 134 -8.18 0.18 -12.25
#